data_AF-A0AAD0ECP9-F1
#
_entry.id   AF-A0AAD0ECP9-F1
#
_cell.length_a   1.000
_cell.length_b   1.000
_cell.length_c   1.000
_cell.angle_alpha   90.00
_cell.angle_beta   90.00
_cell.angle_gamma   90.00
#
_symmetry.space_group_name_H-M   'P 1'
#
loop_
_entity.id
_entity.type
_entity.pdbx_description
1 polymer ?
#
loop_
_entity_poly.entity_id
_entity_poly.type
_entity_poly.pdbx_seq_one_letter_code
_entity_poly.pdbx_strand_id
1 'polypeptide(L)'
;MSDNKSIAFWCERAAADAAVQTEFHVNLWHFSGTKRRDFIEIGVMPSDASALSAIRIFVPFPLQREDIQDLGPEFASTELAQGIFNETLSSTKKPNGKSVELKVGANNYCHVHLFSPEDGSIDPCELNVVEKDGGTLISITSMALGSLARQSNGNPESGYFRLRLLPPKHDTRPFVTAIKPKDRAWTSGFEEIEYIDCRLNEARTLPTSVEASADAAQHGLADVSRIVFLAVVPVASSITSSHAEWHKSRLLETQIWKDYVPHGLEDGMVVYHWRKKFEDRGQNTLQGFSAFVKLQTRKTSLMVIGIYVLVALALGVVGSLTASAVQWWVGGAGGS
;
A
#
# COMPACT_ATOMS: atom_id res chain seq x y z
N MET A 1 -15.40 -5.22 -19.41
CA MET A 1 -14.68 -6.13 -18.50
C MET A 1 -14.47 -5.33 -17.22
N SER A 2 -15.03 -5.76 -16.09
CA SER A 2 -14.70 -5.09 -14.83
C SER A 2 -13.24 -5.41 -14.54
N ASP A 3 -12.39 -4.39 -14.47
CA ASP A 3 -11.05 -4.56 -13.96
C ASP A 3 -11.21 -4.94 -12.48
N ASN A 4 -11.13 -6.24 -12.17
CA ASN A 4 -11.20 -6.74 -10.81
C ASN A 4 -9.96 -6.23 -10.08
N LYS A 5 -10.09 -5.15 -9.31
CA LYS A 5 -8.99 -4.50 -8.55
C LYS A 5 -9.18 -4.63 -7.03
N SER A 6 -9.97 -5.59 -6.56
CA SER A 6 -10.15 -5.80 -5.12
C SER A 6 -9.10 -6.76 -4.57
N ILE A 7 -8.41 -6.32 -3.51
CA ILE A 7 -7.74 -7.21 -2.57
C ILE A 7 -8.83 -7.83 -1.70
N ALA A 8 -8.65 -9.07 -1.28
CA ALA A 8 -9.45 -9.65 -0.21
C ALA A 8 -8.56 -10.28 0.87
N PHE A 9 -9.07 -10.29 2.10
CA PHE A 9 -8.43 -10.98 3.20
C PHE A 9 -9.46 -11.46 4.22
N TRP A 10 -9.18 -12.61 4.80
CA TRP A 10 -9.97 -13.19 5.88
C TRP A 10 -9.12 -14.14 6.71
N CYS A 11 -9.56 -14.40 7.93
CA CYS A 11 -8.95 -15.37 8.81
C CYS A 11 -9.96 -16.46 9.12
N GLU A 12 -9.57 -17.71 8.91
CA GLU A 12 -10.40 -18.90 9.16
C GLU A 12 -10.23 -19.31 10.62
N ARG A 13 -11.33 -19.53 11.34
CA ARG A 13 -11.26 -19.99 12.75
C ARG A 13 -10.73 -21.42 12.82
N ALA A 14 -10.04 -21.73 13.92
CA ALA A 14 -9.64 -23.10 14.25
C ALA A 14 -10.80 -23.93 14.81
N ALA A 15 -11.76 -23.29 15.48
CA ALA A 15 -12.98 -23.89 16.02
C ALA A 15 -14.15 -22.89 15.97
N ALA A 16 -15.39 -23.39 15.93
CA ALA A 16 -16.57 -22.54 15.73
C ALA A 16 -16.79 -21.52 16.87
N ASP A 17 -16.43 -21.91 18.09
CA ASP A 17 -16.51 -21.12 19.32
C ASP A 17 -15.24 -20.30 19.61
N ALA A 18 -14.22 -20.37 18.75
CA ALA A 18 -13.00 -19.60 18.91
C ALA A 18 -13.26 -18.10 18.80
N ALA A 19 -13.11 -17.38 19.92
CA ALA A 19 -13.27 -15.94 19.98
C ALA A 19 -11.94 -15.25 19.63
N VAL A 20 -11.84 -14.74 18.41
CA VAL A 20 -10.63 -14.07 17.92
C VAL A 20 -11.00 -12.84 17.08
N GLN A 21 -10.30 -11.75 17.37
CA GLN A 21 -10.40 -10.51 16.61
C GLN A 21 -9.14 -10.30 15.77
N THR A 22 -9.30 -9.72 14.60
CA THR A 22 -8.19 -9.48 13.67
C THR A 22 -8.18 -8.03 13.21
N GLU A 23 -7.00 -7.40 13.26
CA GLU A 23 -6.74 -6.14 12.56
C GLU A 23 -5.98 -6.39 11.25
N PHE A 24 -6.37 -5.69 10.18
CA PHE A 24 -5.69 -5.75 8.89
C PHE A 24 -5.07 -4.40 8.55
N HIS A 25 -3.82 -4.42 8.11
CA HIS A 25 -3.06 -3.24 7.70
C HIS A 25 -2.67 -3.39 6.24
N VAL A 26 -3.00 -2.41 5.40
CA VAL A 26 -2.61 -2.38 3.99
C VAL A 26 -1.88 -1.07 3.71
N ASN A 27 -0.61 -1.16 3.31
CA ASN A 27 0.19 0.01 2.96
C ASN A 27 0.53 -0.01 1.48
N LEU A 28 0.04 0.97 0.73
CA LEU A 28 0.43 1.21 -0.65
C LEU A 28 1.56 2.23 -0.70
N TRP A 29 2.70 1.84 -1.26
CA TRP A 29 3.83 2.74 -1.52
C TRP A 29 3.82 3.14 -2.98
N HIS A 30 3.42 4.38 -3.24
CA HIS A 30 3.29 4.92 -4.59
C HIS A 30 4.33 6.00 -4.86
N PHE A 31 5.15 5.82 -5.89
CA PHE A 31 6.24 6.74 -6.23
C PHE A 31 5.89 7.59 -7.46
N SER A 32 4.86 8.43 -7.33
CA SER A 32 4.40 9.35 -8.39
C SER A 32 5.57 10.11 -9.02
N GLY A 33 5.51 10.31 -10.33
CA GLY A 33 6.54 11.05 -11.06
C GLY A 33 7.86 10.34 -11.32
N THR A 34 8.12 9.19 -10.68
CA THR A 34 9.33 8.40 -10.91
C THR A 34 9.07 7.21 -11.82
N LYS A 35 10.13 6.49 -12.23
CA LYS A 35 10.04 5.17 -12.89
C LYS A 35 10.03 4.00 -11.88
N ARG A 36 10.02 4.29 -10.58
CA ARG A 36 10.03 3.27 -9.54
C ARG A 36 8.71 2.51 -9.56
N ARG A 37 8.81 1.21 -9.24
CA ARG A 37 7.64 0.33 -9.09
C ARG A 37 7.00 0.59 -7.74
N ASP A 38 5.67 0.56 -7.73
CA ASP A 38 4.93 0.59 -6.48
C ASP A 38 5.01 -0.79 -5.81
N PHE A 39 4.79 -0.84 -4.51
CA PHE A 39 4.66 -2.10 -3.78
C PHE A 39 3.62 -1.96 -2.67
N ILE A 40 3.17 -3.11 -2.17
CA ILE A 40 2.10 -3.18 -1.18
C ILE A 40 2.59 -4.00 -0.01
N GLU A 41 2.24 -3.58 1.19
CA GLU A 41 2.52 -4.35 2.38
C GLU A 41 1.19 -4.71 3.03
N ILE A 42 1.06 -5.98 3.42
CA ILE A 42 -0.12 -6.50 4.09
C ILE A 42 0.31 -7.01 5.45
N GLY A 43 -0.30 -6.44 6.48
CA GLY A 43 -0.16 -6.82 7.87
C GLY A 43 -1.44 -7.44 8.39
N VAL A 44 -1.33 -8.52 9.17
CA VAL A 44 -2.47 -9.13 9.86
C VAL A 44 -2.12 -9.34 11.32
N MET A 45 -2.95 -8.80 12.21
CA MET A 45 -2.79 -8.85 13.66
C MET A 45 -3.96 -9.58 14.32
N PRO A 46 -3.93 -10.92 14.43
CA PRO A 46 -4.87 -11.64 15.27
C PRO A 46 -4.61 -11.39 16.75
N SER A 47 -5.66 -11.28 17.55
CA SER A 47 -5.58 -11.22 19.03
C SER A 47 -5.09 -12.53 19.65
N ASP A 48 -5.27 -13.64 18.93
CA ASP A 48 -4.76 -14.95 19.27
C ASP A 48 -4.55 -15.76 17.99
N ALA A 49 -3.29 -16.05 17.64
CA ALA A 49 -2.96 -16.81 16.43
C ALA A 49 -3.36 -18.30 16.55
N SER A 50 -3.46 -18.85 17.77
CA SER A 50 -3.83 -20.26 17.99
C SER A 50 -5.31 -20.54 17.71
N ALA A 51 -6.13 -19.49 17.78
CA ALA A 51 -7.56 -19.53 17.46
C ALA A 51 -7.85 -19.56 15.95
N LEU A 52 -6.82 -19.53 15.10
CA LEU A 52 -6.94 -19.52 13.64
C LEU A 52 -6.41 -20.81 13.01
N SER A 53 -7.06 -21.25 11.94
CA SER A 53 -6.58 -22.36 11.10
C SER A 53 -5.79 -21.88 9.89
N ALA A 54 -6.13 -20.70 9.36
CA ALA A 54 -5.41 -20.05 8.27
C ALA A 54 -5.68 -18.54 8.23
N ILE A 55 -4.75 -17.79 7.64
CA ILE A 55 -4.99 -16.42 7.18
C ILE A 55 -4.88 -16.43 5.66
N ARG A 56 -5.89 -15.89 4.97
CA ARG A 56 -5.98 -15.85 3.52
C ARG A 56 -5.90 -14.41 3.03
N ILE A 57 -5.11 -14.20 1.98
CA ILE A 57 -4.90 -12.90 1.35
C ILE A 57 -4.96 -13.11 -0.15
N PHE A 58 -5.99 -12.59 -0.80
CA PHE A 58 -6.10 -12.55 -2.24
C PHE A 58 -5.67 -11.19 -2.78
N VAL A 59 -4.83 -11.19 -3.80
CA VAL A 59 -4.48 -9.98 -4.56
C VAL A 59 -4.85 -10.13 -6.04
N PRO A 60 -5.34 -9.07 -6.70
CA PRO A 60 -5.85 -9.12 -8.08
C PRO A 60 -4.75 -9.03 -9.15
N PHE A 61 -3.58 -9.61 -8.88
CA PHE A 61 -2.47 -9.67 -9.82
C PHE A 61 -1.63 -10.91 -9.54
N PRO A 62 -0.93 -11.45 -10.55
CA PRO A 62 -0.10 -12.63 -10.37
C PRO A 62 1.12 -12.30 -9.51
N LEU A 63 1.45 -13.18 -8.58
CA LEU A 63 2.66 -13.15 -7.78
C LEU A 63 3.29 -14.54 -7.77
N GLN A 64 4.62 -14.59 -7.82
CA GLN A 64 5.39 -15.77 -7.45
C GLN A 64 5.90 -15.62 -6.01
N ARG A 65 6.44 -16.71 -5.45
CA ARG A 65 6.98 -16.68 -4.08
C ARG A 65 8.11 -15.67 -3.93
N GLU A 66 8.92 -15.48 -4.96
CA GLU A 66 10.05 -14.54 -4.98
C GLU A 66 9.60 -13.08 -4.98
N ASP A 67 8.34 -12.81 -5.35
CA ASP A 67 7.72 -11.49 -5.30
C ASP A 67 7.16 -11.15 -3.90
N ILE A 68 7.25 -12.09 -2.94
CA ILE A 68 6.78 -11.93 -1.57
C ILE A 68 7.97 -11.87 -0.62
N GLN A 69 8.07 -10.81 0.16
CA GLN A 69 9.13 -10.62 1.14
C GLN A 69 8.58 -10.66 2.56
N ASP A 70 9.27 -11.38 3.44
CA ASP A 70 9.02 -11.36 4.88
C ASP A 70 9.56 -10.05 5.46
N LEU A 71 8.67 -9.24 6.07
CA LEU A 71 9.05 -8.02 6.77
C LEU A 71 9.17 -8.21 8.29
N GLY A 72 8.96 -9.43 8.81
CA GLY A 72 9.16 -9.75 10.21
C GLY A 72 10.53 -9.34 10.76
N PRO A 73 11.65 -9.60 10.05
CA PRO A 73 12.98 -9.21 10.50
C PRO A 73 13.17 -7.70 10.72
N GLU A 74 12.48 -6.85 9.95
CA GLU A 74 12.57 -5.39 10.05
C GLU A 74 12.11 -4.86 11.42
N PHE A 75 11.23 -5.61 12.11
CA PHE A 75 10.76 -5.24 13.44
C PHE A 75 11.82 -5.38 14.53
N ALA A 76 12.98 -5.97 14.24
CA ALA A 76 14.13 -5.95 15.15
C ALA A 76 14.68 -4.53 15.37
N SER A 77 14.47 -3.60 14.42
CA SER A 77 14.71 -2.17 14.64
C SER A 77 13.57 -1.59 15.45
N THR A 78 13.92 -1.03 16.62
CA THR A 78 12.94 -0.40 17.50
C THR A 78 12.33 0.84 16.83
N GLU A 79 13.13 1.65 16.14
CA GLU A 79 12.70 2.87 15.46
C GLU A 79 11.70 2.56 14.34
N LEU A 80 11.95 1.50 13.56
CA LEU A 80 11.00 1.04 12.53
C LEU A 80 9.70 0.51 13.13
N ALA A 81 9.79 -0.32 14.18
CA ALA A 81 8.60 -0.83 14.87
C ALA A 81 7.74 0.31 15.44
N GLN A 82 8.38 1.29 16.10
CA GLN A 82 7.71 2.50 16.59
C GLN A 82 7.10 3.31 15.45
N GLY A 83 7.81 3.48 14.34
CA GLY A 83 7.32 4.18 13.15
C GLY A 83 6.11 3.51 12.51
N ILE A 84 6.08 2.17 12.47
CA ILE A 84 4.99 1.37 11.88
C ILE A 84 3.74 1.42 12.77
N PHE A 85 3.88 1.19 14.07
CA PHE A 85 2.74 1.12 14.98
C PHE A 85 2.32 2.48 15.55
N ASN A 86 3.18 3.49 15.43
CA ASN A 86 3.02 4.79 16.08
C ASN A 86 2.82 4.66 17.61
N GLU A 87 3.61 3.77 18.21
CA GLU A 87 3.59 3.46 19.65
C GLU A 87 5.02 3.45 20.20
N THR A 88 5.20 3.79 21.47
CA THR A 88 6.50 3.73 22.13
C THR A 88 6.84 2.29 22.50
N LEU A 89 7.47 1.60 21.57
CA LEU A 89 7.81 0.19 21.65
C LEU A 89 9.28 -0.03 22.02
N SER A 90 9.55 -1.17 22.65
CA SER A 90 10.87 -1.82 22.61
C SER A 90 10.78 -3.11 21.79
N SER A 91 11.87 -3.45 21.11
CA SER A 91 11.96 -4.64 20.27
C SER A 91 13.03 -5.61 20.77
N THR A 92 12.73 -6.91 20.75
CA THR A 92 13.69 -7.96 21.11
C THR A 92 13.50 -9.18 20.21
N LYS A 93 14.53 -9.53 19.42
CA LYS A 93 14.54 -10.78 18.65
C LYS A 93 14.60 -11.97 19.60
N LYS A 94 13.69 -12.94 19.44
CA LYS A 94 13.64 -14.11 20.32
C LYS A 94 14.78 -15.10 19.99
N PRO A 95 15.35 -15.80 20.99
CA PRO A 95 16.47 -16.71 20.79
C PRO A 95 16.22 -17.86 19.80
N ASN A 96 14.96 -18.27 19.62
CA ASN A 96 14.59 -19.30 18.65
C ASN A 96 14.57 -18.81 17.19
N GLY A 97 14.85 -17.53 16.95
CA GLY A 97 14.92 -16.95 15.60
C GLY A 97 13.59 -16.82 14.86
N LYS A 98 12.47 -17.24 15.47
CA LYS A 98 11.16 -17.35 14.81
C LYS A 98 10.22 -16.17 15.05
N SER A 99 10.58 -15.26 15.97
CA SER A 99 9.78 -14.05 16.19
C SER A 99 10.60 -12.88 16.72
N VAL A 100 10.04 -11.68 16.59
CA VAL A 100 10.42 -10.48 17.34
C VAL A 100 9.32 -10.15 18.35
N GLU A 101 9.69 -9.99 19.61
CA GLU A 101 8.79 -9.56 20.68
C GLU A 101 8.80 -8.03 20.75
N LEU A 102 7.61 -7.43 20.73
CA LEU A 102 7.41 -5.99 20.90
C LEU A 102 6.71 -5.74 22.24
N LYS A 103 7.19 -4.75 22.99
CA LYS A 103 6.63 -4.38 24.30
C LYS A 103 6.31 -2.89 24.40
N VAL A 104 5.27 -2.58 25.16
CA VAL A 104 4.99 -1.22 25.66
C VAL A 104 5.28 -1.22 27.16
N GLY A 105 6.38 -0.59 27.56
CA GLY A 105 6.87 -0.66 28.93
C GLY A 105 7.20 -2.11 29.33
N ALA A 106 6.51 -2.63 30.34
CA ALA A 106 6.68 -4.01 30.81
C ALA A 106 5.72 -5.01 30.14
N ASN A 107 4.72 -4.55 29.39
CA ASN A 107 3.67 -5.38 28.84
C ASN A 107 4.00 -5.80 27.40
N ASN A 108 3.73 -7.07 27.08
CA ASN A 108 3.79 -7.55 25.70
C ASN A 108 2.74 -6.85 24.85
N TYR A 109 3.18 -6.29 23.72
CA TYR A 109 2.31 -5.66 22.73
C TYR A 109 1.88 -6.68 21.68
N CYS A 110 2.86 -7.30 21.01
CA CYS A 110 2.64 -8.42 20.10
C CYS A 110 3.93 -9.20 19.82
N HIS A 111 3.79 -10.41 19.30
CA HIS A 111 4.87 -11.15 18.67
C HIS A 111 4.78 -11.04 17.14
N VAL A 112 5.85 -10.58 16.49
CA VAL A 112 5.96 -10.54 15.04
C VAL A 112 6.60 -11.84 14.54
N HIS A 113 5.90 -12.55 13.66
CA HIS A 113 6.40 -13.81 13.10
C HIS A 113 7.49 -13.60 12.05
N LEU A 114 8.49 -14.47 12.04
CA LEU A 114 9.52 -14.55 11.01
C LEU A 114 9.32 -15.83 10.20
N PHE A 115 8.99 -15.67 8.92
CA PHE A 115 8.86 -16.74 7.95
C PHE A 115 10.22 -17.28 7.47
N SER A 116 11.25 -16.44 7.52
CA SER A 116 12.58 -16.71 6.96
C SER A 116 13.69 -16.63 8.02
N PRO A 117 13.76 -17.54 9.02
CA PRO A 117 14.68 -17.39 10.14
C PRO A 117 16.17 -17.61 9.80
N GLU A 118 16.50 -18.39 8.75
CA GLU A 118 17.88 -18.86 8.49
C GLU A 118 18.41 -18.47 7.09
N ASP A 119 17.59 -18.55 6.04
CA ASP A 119 18.08 -18.49 4.65
C ASP A 119 17.60 -17.25 3.87
N GLY A 120 16.83 -16.38 4.52
CA GLY A 120 16.12 -15.26 3.88
C GLY A 120 14.92 -15.66 3.02
N SER A 121 14.76 -16.95 2.70
CA SER A 121 13.61 -17.49 1.95
C SER A 121 12.48 -17.94 2.87
N ILE A 122 11.24 -17.66 2.44
CA ILE A 122 10.02 -17.99 3.20
C ILE A 122 9.75 -19.50 3.14
N ASP A 123 9.63 -20.13 4.31
CA ASP A 123 9.31 -21.55 4.43
C ASP A 123 8.00 -21.91 3.67
N PRO A 124 8.04 -22.81 2.66
CA PRO A 124 6.86 -23.25 1.93
C PRO A 124 5.77 -23.92 2.76
N CYS A 125 6.13 -24.46 3.92
CA CYS A 125 5.16 -25.05 4.85
C CYS A 125 4.40 -23.97 5.63
N GLU A 126 4.98 -22.79 5.81
CA GLU A 126 4.41 -21.67 6.56
C GLU A 126 3.60 -20.71 5.67
N LEU A 127 3.95 -20.59 4.38
CA LEU A 127 3.26 -19.75 3.41
C LEU A 127 2.99 -20.51 2.10
N ASN A 128 1.72 -20.67 1.74
CA ASN A 128 1.29 -21.21 0.45
C ASN A 128 0.87 -20.08 -0.51
N VAL A 129 1.22 -20.20 -1.79
CA VAL A 129 0.96 -19.20 -2.84
C VAL A 129 0.40 -19.92 -4.06
N VAL A 130 -0.84 -19.59 -4.43
CA VAL A 130 -1.56 -20.29 -5.50
C VAL A 130 -2.24 -19.28 -6.42
N GLU A 131 -2.16 -19.50 -7.73
CA GLU A 131 -2.94 -18.73 -8.70
C GLU A 131 -4.44 -18.95 -8.48
N LYS A 132 -5.22 -17.88 -8.50
CA LYS A 132 -6.68 -17.95 -8.38
C LYS A 132 -7.31 -16.79 -9.14
N ASP A 133 -8.17 -17.07 -10.09
CA ASP A 133 -8.96 -16.07 -10.84
C ASP A 133 -8.15 -14.92 -11.43
N GLY A 134 -7.01 -15.23 -12.02
CA GLY A 134 -6.08 -14.24 -12.60
C GLY A 134 -5.31 -13.40 -11.56
N GLY A 135 -5.56 -13.62 -10.27
CA GLY A 135 -4.81 -13.08 -9.15
C GLY A 135 -4.02 -14.16 -8.43
N THR A 136 -3.67 -13.88 -7.17
CA THR A 136 -2.93 -14.81 -6.32
C THR A 136 -3.55 -14.90 -4.93
N LEU A 137 -3.78 -16.13 -4.47
CA LEU A 137 -4.19 -16.44 -3.10
C LEU A 137 -2.96 -16.85 -2.30
N ILE A 138 -2.59 -16.01 -1.33
CA ILE A 138 -1.55 -16.24 -0.35
C ILE A 138 -2.21 -16.77 0.91
N SER A 139 -1.69 -17.86 1.48
CA SER A 139 -2.20 -18.48 2.70
C SER A 139 -1.10 -18.65 3.73
N ILE A 140 -1.22 -17.95 4.86
CA ILE A 140 -0.41 -18.22 6.05
C ILE A 140 -1.04 -19.45 6.72
N THR A 141 -0.25 -20.52 6.84
CA THR A 141 -0.76 -21.83 7.24
C THR A 141 -0.83 -21.99 8.75
N SER A 142 -1.49 -23.06 9.20
CA SER A 142 -1.50 -23.50 10.60
C SER A 142 -0.09 -23.75 11.17
N MET A 143 0.91 -24.05 10.33
CA MET A 143 2.30 -24.19 10.76
C MET A 143 2.88 -22.85 11.24
N ALA A 144 2.67 -21.78 10.49
CA ALA A 144 3.11 -20.44 10.88
C ALA A 144 2.35 -19.94 12.13
N LEU A 145 1.02 -20.13 12.14
CA LEU A 145 0.15 -19.77 13.26
C LEU A 145 0.56 -20.49 14.56
N GLY A 146 0.78 -21.80 14.48
CA GLY A 146 1.26 -22.60 15.61
C GLY A 146 2.69 -22.24 16.03
N SER A 147 3.56 -21.86 15.08
CA SER A 147 4.92 -21.38 15.38
C SER A 147 4.91 -20.10 16.21
N LEU A 148 4.02 -19.16 15.86
CA LEU A 148 3.83 -17.92 16.59
C LEU A 148 3.14 -18.15 17.94
N ALA A 149 2.11 -19.00 18.00
CA ALA A 149 1.40 -19.31 19.25
C ALA A 149 2.32 -19.92 20.32
N ARG A 150 3.32 -20.72 19.92
CA ARG A 150 4.34 -21.27 20.83
C ARG A 150 5.23 -20.20 21.49
N GLN A 151 5.26 -18.97 20.94
CA GLN A 151 6.06 -17.87 21.49
C GLN A 151 5.45 -17.23 22.72
N SER A 152 4.12 -17.28 22.81
CA SER A 152 3.34 -16.58 23.84
C SER A 152 3.16 -17.38 25.13
N ASN A 153 3.97 -18.44 25.34
CA ASN A 153 3.95 -19.30 26.54
C ASN A 153 2.56 -19.79 26.97
N GLY A 154 1.63 -19.97 26.02
CA GLY A 154 0.26 -20.41 26.30
C GLY A 154 -0.72 -19.32 26.74
N ASN A 155 -0.29 -18.05 26.78
CA ASN A 155 -1.21 -16.92 26.93
C ASN A 155 -1.66 -16.43 25.55
N PRO A 156 -2.95 -16.10 25.36
CA PRO A 156 -3.42 -15.48 24.13
C PRO A 156 -2.84 -14.07 24.04
N GLU A 157 -1.80 -13.93 23.22
CA GLU A 157 -1.17 -12.65 22.91
C GLU A 157 -1.34 -12.35 21.42
N SER A 158 -1.40 -11.06 21.11
CA SER A 158 -1.51 -10.61 19.73
C SER A 158 -0.31 -11.09 18.91
N GLY A 159 -0.60 -11.75 17.79
CA GLY A 159 0.39 -12.09 16.79
C GLY A 159 0.43 -11.04 15.68
N TYR A 160 1.54 -10.91 14.97
CA TYR A 160 1.62 -10.05 13.79
C TYR A 160 2.40 -10.71 12.65
N PHE A 161 1.79 -10.72 11.47
CA PHE A 161 2.41 -11.15 10.23
C PHE A 161 2.49 -9.95 9.30
N ARG A 162 3.64 -9.72 8.64
CA ARG A 162 3.78 -8.64 7.67
C ARG A 162 4.54 -9.11 6.45
N LEU A 163 3.89 -9.00 5.30
CA LEU A 163 4.45 -9.36 4.01
C LEU A 163 4.51 -8.13 3.10
N ARG A 164 5.57 -7.99 2.32
CA ARG A 164 5.64 -7.06 1.19
C ARG A 164 5.44 -7.83 -0.10
N LEU A 165 4.55 -7.31 -0.93
CA LEU A 165 4.19 -7.84 -2.23
C LEU A 165 4.72 -6.91 -3.31
N LEU A 166 5.49 -7.47 -4.23
CA LEU A 166 6.06 -6.75 -5.36
C LEU A 166 5.25 -7.07 -6.63
N PRO A 167 4.47 -6.11 -7.16
CA PRO A 167 3.75 -6.31 -8.40
C PRO A 167 4.66 -6.74 -9.57
N PRO A 168 4.10 -7.45 -10.56
CA PRO A 168 4.83 -7.86 -11.76
C PRO A 168 5.54 -6.70 -12.46
N LYS A 169 6.66 -6.99 -13.12
CA LYS A 169 7.43 -5.95 -13.84
C LYS A 169 6.65 -5.25 -14.96
N HIS A 170 5.62 -5.90 -15.51
CA HIS A 170 4.80 -5.35 -16.59
C HIS A 170 3.61 -4.51 -16.10
N ASP A 171 3.16 -4.73 -14.85
CA ASP A 171 2.15 -3.91 -14.19
C ASP A 171 2.71 -3.42 -12.85
N THR A 172 3.46 -2.32 -12.92
CA THR A 172 4.22 -1.81 -11.79
C THR A 172 3.37 -0.98 -10.82
N ARG A 173 2.09 -0.75 -11.12
CA ARG A 173 1.17 0.13 -10.38
C ARG A 173 -0.29 -0.37 -10.44
N PRO A 174 -0.60 -1.58 -9.94
CA PRO A 174 -1.89 -2.23 -10.16
C PRO A 174 -3.11 -1.44 -9.65
N PHE A 175 -2.92 -0.57 -8.65
CA PHE A 175 -4.00 0.23 -8.03
C PHE A 175 -3.99 1.70 -8.45
N VAL A 176 -3.05 2.13 -9.29
CA VAL A 176 -2.92 3.54 -9.67
C VAL A 176 -3.17 3.72 -11.15
N THR A 177 -4.07 4.64 -11.50
CA THR A 177 -4.33 5.01 -12.88
C THR A 177 -3.97 6.46 -13.11
N ALA A 178 -3.17 6.73 -14.14
CA ALA A 178 -2.77 8.07 -14.53
C ALA A 178 -3.63 8.59 -15.69
N ILE A 179 -4.15 9.80 -15.54
CA ILE A 179 -4.89 10.54 -16.55
C ILE A 179 -4.02 11.73 -16.98
N LYS A 180 -3.78 11.82 -18.28
CA LYS A 180 -3.07 12.95 -18.89
C LYS A 180 -4.09 13.92 -19.49
N PRO A 181 -4.24 15.14 -18.96
CA PRO A 181 -5.13 16.15 -19.53
C PRO A 181 -4.75 16.48 -20.98
N LYS A 182 -5.74 16.77 -21.82
CA LYS A 182 -5.52 17.07 -23.25
C LYS A 182 -4.91 18.45 -23.48
N ASP A 183 -5.16 19.38 -22.56
CA ASP A 183 -4.70 20.77 -22.55
C ASP A 183 -3.33 20.96 -21.88
N ARG A 184 -2.64 19.86 -21.54
CA ARG A 184 -1.32 19.83 -20.88
C ARG A 184 -0.25 20.73 -21.52
N ALA A 185 -0.38 21.06 -22.81
CA ALA A 185 0.55 21.95 -23.51
C ALA A 185 0.38 23.44 -23.16
N TRP A 186 -0.74 23.83 -22.54
CA TRP A 186 -1.13 25.22 -22.31
C TRP A 186 -1.14 25.60 -20.82
N THR A 187 -1.22 24.61 -19.92
CA THR A 187 -1.16 24.82 -18.47
C THR A 187 0.29 24.88 -17.97
N SER A 188 0.61 25.93 -17.21
CA SER A 188 1.97 26.25 -16.72
C SER A 188 2.52 25.28 -15.66
N GLY A 189 1.75 24.25 -15.30
CA GLY A 189 2.21 23.05 -14.62
C GLY A 189 1.72 21.84 -15.41
N PHE A 190 2.60 20.88 -15.70
CA PHE A 190 2.14 19.61 -16.27
C PHE A 190 1.46 18.86 -15.13
N GLU A 191 0.15 19.02 -15.01
CA GLU A 191 -0.65 18.29 -14.04
C GLU A 191 -0.86 16.88 -14.57
N GLU A 192 -0.27 15.90 -13.89
CA GLU A 192 -0.71 14.52 -14.03
C GLU A 192 -1.71 14.26 -12.92
N ILE A 193 -2.92 13.84 -13.32
CA ILE A 193 -3.95 13.45 -12.37
C ILE A 193 -3.82 11.94 -12.24
N GLU A 194 -3.48 11.47 -11.05
CA GLU A 194 -3.48 10.05 -10.71
C GLU A 194 -4.68 9.77 -9.81
N TYR A 195 -5.22 8.56 -9.85
CA TYR A 195 -6.09 8.10 -8.79
C TYR A 195 -5.67 6.73 -8.32
N ILE A 196 -5.68 6.55 -7.00
CA ILE A 196 -5.54 5.28 -6.32
C ILE A 196 -6.97 4.74 -6.13
N ASP A 197 -7.22 3.56 -6.68
CA ASP A 197 -8.45 2.80 -6.46
C ASP A 197 -8.07 1.48 -5.78
N CYS A 198 -7.96 1.50 -4.46
CA CYS A 198 -7.67 0.32 -3.65
C CYS A 198 -8.95 -0.12 -2.93
N ARG A 199 -9.42 -1.32 -3.28
CA ARG A 199 -10.64 -1.91 -2.71
C ARG A 199 -10.26 -3.14 -1.90
N LEU A 200 -10.77 -3.22 -0.68
CA LEU A 200 -10.53 -4.32 0.25
C LEU A 200 -11.86 -5.00 0.55
N ASN A 201 -11.99 -6.29 0.25
CA ASN A 201 -13.21 -7.07 0.46
C ASN A 201 -14.47 -6.42 -0.15
N GLU A 202 -14.36 -5.75 -1.30
CA GLU A 202 -15.50 -5.12 -1.98
C GLU A 202 -16.21 -6.15 -2.88
N ALA A 203 -17.34 -6.66 -2.39
CA ALA A 203 -18.09 -7.76 -3.01
C ALA A 203 -18.42 -7.52 -4.50
N ARG A 204 -18.74 -6.28 -4.90
CA ARG A 204 -19.06 -5.99 -6.31
C ARG A 204 -17.91 -6.19 -7.28
N THR A 205 -16.67 -6.24 -6.78
CA THR A 205 -15.45 -6.34 -7.59
C THR A 205 -14.59 -7.54 -7.24
N LEU A 206 -15.01 -8.34 -6.27
CA LEU A 206 -14.29 -9.52 -5.85
C LEU A 206 -14.72 -10.72 -6.72
N PRO A 207 -13.79 -11.58 -7.19
CA PRO A 207 -14.18 -12.78 -7.90
C PRO A 207 -15.02 -13.71 -7.02
N THR A 208 -16.13 -14.22 -7.56
CA THR A 208 -17.07 -15.09 -6.83
C THR A 208 -16.42 -16.35 -6.25
N SER A 209 -15.38 -16.88 -6.90
CA SER A 209 -14.61 -18.02 -6.40
C SER A 209 -13.79 -17.70 -5.14
N VAL A 210 -13.41 -16.43 -4.93
CA VAL A 210 -12.68 -15.94 -3.76
C VAL A 210 -13.67 -15.78 -2.62
N GLU A 211 -14.84 -15.19 -2.87
CA GLU A 211 -15.96 -15.16 -1.92
C GLU A 211 -16.35 -16.56 -1.48
N ALA A 212 -16.56 -17.48 -2.43
CA ALA A 212 -16.86 -18.88 -2.13
C ALA A 212 -15.77 -19.58 -1.30
N SER A 213 -14.50 -19.13 -1.39
CA SER A 213 -13.43 -19.68 -0.56
C SER A 213 -13.50 -19.19 0.88
N ALA A 214 -13.95 -17.96 1.10
CA ALA A 214 -14.22 -17.45 2.45
C ALA A 214 -15.46 -18.15 3.05
N ASP A 215 -16.53 -18.32 2.27
CA ASP A 215 -17.75 -18.99 2.70
C ASP A 215 -17.55 -20.48 3.02
N ALA A 216 -16.58 -21.12 2.37
CA ALA A 216 -16.21 -22.52 2.61
C ALA A 216 -15.38 -22.76 3.89
N ALA A 217 -15.07 -21.72 4.67
CA ALA A 217 -14.32 -21.84 5.92
C ALA A 217 -15.08 -22.73 6.92
N GLN A 218 -14.50 -23.89 7.27
CA GLN A 218 -15.15 -24.95 8.06
C GLN A 218 -15.75 -24.47 9.39
N HIS A 219 -15.09 -23.53 10.06
CA HIS A 219 -15.49 -23.01 11.37
C HIS A 219 -15.89 -21.54 11.34
N GLY A 220 -16.14 -20.99 10.14
CA GLY A 220 -16.43 -19.58 9.94
C GLY A 220 -15.19 -18.68 10.01
N LEU A 221 -15.44 -17.38 9.97
CA LEU A 221 -14.42 -16.34 9.86
C LEU A 221 -14.19 -15.63 11.19
N ALA A 222 -12.95 -15.24 11.47
CA ALA A 222 -12.63 -14.39 12.62
C ALA A 222 -13.33 -13.03 12.50
N ASP A 223 -13.65 -12.41 13.65
CA ASP A 223 -14.21 -11.07 13.65
C ASP A 223 -13.14 -10.05 13.25
N VAL A 224 -13.45 -9.19 12.28
CA VAL A 224 -12.57 -8.08 11.91
C VAL A 224 -12.85 -6.93 12.86
N SER A 225 -11.88 -6.52 13.69
CA SER A 225 -12.06 -5.37 14.58
C SER A 225 -11.68 -4.05 13.89
N ARG A 226 -10.71 -4.11 12.97
CA ARG A 226 -10.19 -2.92 12.29
C ARG A 226 -9.56 -3.25 10.94
N ILE A 227 -9.79 -2.35 9.98
CA ILE A 227 -8.99 -2.25 8.76
C ILE A 227 -8.30 -0.89 8.72
N VAL A 228 -7.00 -0.88 8.46
CA VAL A 228 -6.16 0.31 8.30
C VAL A 228 -5.58 0.30 6.90
N PHE A 229 -5.77 1.39 6.18
CA PHE A 229 -5.15 1.62 4.88
C PHE A 229 -4.24 2.84 4.96
N LEU A 230 -3.00 2.70 4.48
CA LEU A 230 -2.03 3.77 4.36
C LEU A 230 -1.63 3.93 2.90
N ALA A 231 -1.67 5.16 2.39
CA ALA A 231 -1.07 5.50 1.11
C ALA A 231 0.13 6.39 1.36
N VAL A 232 1.31 5.94 0.91
CA VAL A 232 2.56 6.69 0.96
C VAL A 232 2.83 7.27 -0.42
N VAL A 233 2.87 8.60 -0.50
CA VAL A 233 3.02 9.33 -1.78
C VAL A 233 4.00 10.49 -1.63
N PRO A 234 4.63 10.97 -2.72
CA PRO A 234 5.46 12.17 -2.67
C PRO A 234 4.63 13.39 -2.27
N VAL A 235 5.19 14.30 -1.48
CA VAL A 235 4.58 15.57 -1.04
C VAL A 235 4.20 16.48 -2.21
N ALA A 236 4.87 16.32 -3.35
CA ALA A 236 4.52 17.01 -4.60
C ALA A 236 3.19 16.54 -5.21
N SER A 237 2.61 15.45 -4.69
CA SER A 237 1.31 14.92 -5.06
C SER A 237 0.30 15.35 -4.00
N SER A 238 -0.64 16.23 -4.36
CA SER A 238 -1.70 16.65 -3.44
C SER A 238 -2.90 15.73 -3.55
N ILE A 239 -3.46 15.32 -2.41
CA ILE A 239 -4.81 14.71 -2.41
C ILE A 239 -5.80 15.82 -2.72
N THR A 240 -6.51 15.67 -3.83
CA THR A 240 -7.55 16.63 -4.25
C THR A 240 -8.94 16.17 -3.86
N SER A 241 -9.16 14.86 -3.71
CA SER A 241 -10.40 14.30 -3.18
C SER A 241 -10.17 12.88 -2.66
N SER A 242 -10.95 12.48 -1.65
CA SER A 242 -11.04 11.10 -1.19
C SER A 242 -12.49 10.77 -0.85
N HIS A 243 -12.92 9.56 -1.17
CA HIS A 243 -14.28 9.09 -0.85
C HIS A 243 -14.46 8.80 0.64
N ALA A 244 -13.38 8.38 1.33
CA ALA A 244 -13.37 8.19 2.77
C ALA A 244 -12.57 9.33 3.41
N GLU A 245 -13.08 9.93 4.48
CA GLU A 245 -12.29 10.89 5.25
C GLU A 245 -11.03 10.20 5.77
N TRP A 246 -9.86 10.74 5.42
CA TRP A 246 -8.62 10.25 6.01
C TRP A 246 -8.56 10.73 7.45
N HIS A 247 -8.13 9.83 8.33
CA HIS A 247 -8.02 10.08 9.75
C HIS A 247 -6.86 11.01 10.08
N LYS A 248 -5.69 10.82 9.44
CA LYS A 248 -4.45 11.56 9.71
C LYS A 248 -3.54 11.61 8.48
N SER A 249 -2.68 12.62 8.39
CA SER A 249 -1.55 12.65 7.45
C SER A 249 -0.28 13.11 8.16
N ARG A 250 0.88 12.54 7.80
CA ARG A 250 2.18 12.97 8.34
C ARG A 250 3.30 12.83 7.31
N LEU A 251 4.32 13.67 7.44
CA LEU A 251 5.58 13.50 6.71
C LEU A 251 6.32 12.28 7.27
N LEU A 252 6.92 11.47 6.39
CA LEU A 252 7.77 10.36 6.79
C LEU A 252 9.18 10.84 7.14
N GLU A 253 9.73 10.23 8.18
CA GLU A 253 11.06 10.50 8.67
C GLU A 253 12.10 9.71 7.84
N THR A 254 12.60 10.29 6.74
CA THR A 254 13.43 9.58 5.74
C THR A 254 14.52 8.67 6.32
N GLN A 255 15.20 9.10 7.39
CA GLN A 255 16.30 8.33 7.99
C GLN A 255 15.85 7.01 8.63
N ILE A 256 14.62 6.93 9.13
CA ILE A 256 14.05 5.69 9.69
C ILE A 256 13.74 4.70 8.55
N TRP A 257 13.24 5.22 7.42
CA TRP A 257 12.64 4.40 6.36
C TRP A 257 13.57 4.12 5.17
N LYS A 258 14.72 4.78 5.07
CA LYS A 258 15.62 4.68 3.91
C LYS A 258 16.04 3.25 3.61
N ASP A 259 16.36 2.46 4.62
CA ASP A 259 16.85 1.09 4.46
C ASP A 259 15.69 0.08 4.37
N TYR A 260 14.52 0.45 4.90
CA TYR A 260 13.29 -0.33 4.83
C TYR A 260 12.71 -0.37 3.41
N VAL A 261 12.81 0.72 2.66
CA VAL A 261 12.23 0.86 1.32
C VAL A 261 13.21 0.34 0.26
N PRO A 262 12.78 -0.57 -0.65
CA PRO A 262 13.66 -1.08 -1.70
C PRO A 262 14.21 0.07 -2.56
N HIS A 263 15.53 0.11 -2.73
CA HIS A 263 16.27 1.16 -3.44
C HIS A 263 16.30 2.54 -2.75
N GLY A 264 16.04 2.60 -1.44
CA GLY A 264 16.15 3.85 -0.68
C GLY A 264 14.85 4.65 -0.65
N LEU A 265 14.74 5.55 0.32
CA LEU A 265 13.65 6.55 0.36
C LEU A 265 14.22 7.94 0.09
N GLU A 266 13.59 8.67 -0.83
CA GLU A 266 13.89 10.09 -1.05
C GLU A 266 13.12 10.96 -0.04
N ASP A 267 13.62 12.15 0.24
CA ASP A 267 12.93 13.09 1.12
C ASP A 267 11.58 13.52 0.56
N GLY A 268 10.66 13.88 1.45
CA GLY A 268 9.39 14.45 1.07
C GLY A 268 8.32 13.43 0.72
N MET A 269 8.26 12.29 1.42
CA MET A 269 7.15 11.35 1.33
C MET A 269 6.14 11.60 2.46
N VAL A 270 4.85 11.56 2.13
CA VAL A 270 3.74 11.77 3.06
C VAL A 270 2.91 10.49 3.14
N VAL A 271 2.53 10.11 4.36
CA VAL A 271 1.57 9.03 4.60
C VAL A 271 0.20 9.64 4.87
N TYR A 272 -0.80 9.13 4.16
CA TYR A 272 -2.21 9.36 4.45
C TYR A 272 -2.82 8.10 5.05
N HIS A 273 -3.59 8.27 6.12
CA HIS A 273 -4.10 7.19 6.96
C HIS A 273 -5.62 7.16 6.94
N TRP A 274 -6.19 6.06 6.47
CA TRP A 274 -7.60 5.72 6.62
C TRP A 274 -7.79 4.55 7.57
N ARG A 275 -8.82 4.61 8.41
CA ARG A 275 -9.14 3.55 9.37
C ARG A 275 -10.63 3.34 9.41
N LYS A 276 -11.06 2.08 9.39
CA LYS A 276 -12.42 1.67 9.69
C LYS A 276 -12.41 0.70 10.88
N LYS A 277 -13.18 1.02 11.91
CA LYS A 277 -13.44 0.10 13.03
C LYS A 277 -14.78 -0.58 12.81
N PHE A 278 -14.93 -1.76 13.37
CA PHE A 278 -16.16 -2.52 13.32
C PHE A 278 -16.58 -2.88 14.75
N GLU A 279 -17.84 -2.63 15.08
CA GLU A 279 -18.38 -2.78 16.44
C GLU A 279 -19.19 -4.08 16.61
N ASP A 280 -19.71 -4.64 15.52
CA ASP A 280 -20.56 -5.84 15.52
C ASP A 280 -19.74 -7.13 15.49
N ARG A 281 -20.02 -8.00 16.47
CA ARG A 281 -19.44 -9.35 16.61
C ARG A 281 -20.40 -10.37 16.02
N GLY A 282 -19.89 -11.29 15.19
CA GLY A 282 -20.68 -12.42 14.68
C GLY A 282 -21.17 -12.30 13.23
N GLN A 283 -20.63 -11.38 12.43
CA GLN A 283 -20.82 -11.43 10.98
C GLN A 283 -19.82 -12.41 10.37
N ASN A 284 -20.29 -13.60 9.97
CA ASN A 284 -19.52 -14.59 9.19
C ASN A 284 -19.30 -14.15 7.72
N THR A 285 -19.20 -12.85 7.47
CA THR A 285 -19.11 -12.28 6.12
C THR A 285 -17.86 -11.40 6.01
N LEU A 286 -17.30 -11.33 4.81
CA LEU A 286 -16.18 -10.45 4.52
C LEU A 286 -16.55 -8.99 4.79
N GLN A 287 -15.82 -8.36 5.72
CA GLN A 287 -16.02 -6.96 6.03
C GLN A 287 -15.21 -6.08 5.09
N GLY A 288 -15.91 -5.23 4.34
CA GLY A 288 -15.37 -4.40 3.26
C GLY A 288 -14.89 -3.00 3.67
N PHE A 289 -13.88 -2.52 2.95
CA PHE A 289 -13.37 -1.14 3.00
C PHE A 289 -12.88 -0.72 1.62
N SER A 290 -13.23 0.48 1.16
CA SER A 290 -12.74 1.04 -0.11
C SER A 290 -12.07 2.38 0.14
N ALA A 291 -10.84 2.52 -0.37
CA ALA A 291 -10.12 3.78 -0.42
C ALA A 291 -9.95 4.22 -1.87
N PHE A 292 -10.79 5.18 -2.27
CA PHE A 292 -10.62 5.93 -3.50
C PHE A 292 -9.96 7.28 -3.17
N VAL A 293 -8.80 7.54 -3.80
CA VAL A 293 -8.00 8.75 -3.57
C VAL A 293 -7.57 9.34 -4.90
N LYS A 294 -7.95 10.59 -5.15
CA LYS A 294 -7.48 11.34 -6.32
C LYS A 294 -6.25 12.17 -5.94
N LEU A 295 -5.18 11.97 -6.67
CA LEU A 295 -3.90 12.68 -6.56
C LEU A 295 -3.73 13.62 -7.74
N GLN A 296 -3.13 14.77 -7.48
CA GLN A 296 -2.70 15.69 -8.51
C GLN A 296 -1.21 16.00 -8.28
N THR A 297 -0.40 15.61 -9.26
CA THR A 297 1.05 15.80 -9.19
C THR A 297 1.45 16.85 -10.21
N ARG A 298 2.10 17.92 -9.73
CA ARG A 298 2.68 18.93 -10.61
C ARG A 298 4.05 18.47 -11.07
N LYS A 299 4.18 18.19 -12.36
CA LYS A 299 5.47 17.92 -12.99
C LYS A 299 6.00 19.21 -13.63
N THR A 300 7.23 19.55 -13.28
CA THR A 300 7.99 20.59 -13.97
C THR A 300 9.32 19.96 -14.37
N SER A 301 9.69 20.03 -15.64
CA SER A 301 10.98 19.55 -16.13
C SER A 301 11.77 20.69 -16.78
N LEU A 302 13.10 20.60 -16.77
CA LEU A 302 13.95 21.58 -17.46
C LEU A 302 13.67 21.62 -18.97
N MET A 303 13.31 20.48 -19.56
CA MET A 303 12.87 20.42 -20.96
C MET A 303 11.61 21.26 -21.18
N VAL A 304 10.64 21.15 -20.27
CA VAL A 304 9.41 21.96 -20.31
C VAL A 304 9.73 23.45 -20.20
N ILE A 305 10.59 23.82 -19.25
CA ILE A 305 11.04 25.20 -19.10
C ILE A 305 11.71 25.68 -20.40
N GLY A 306 12.57 24.86 -21.01
CA GLY A 306 13.22 25.15 -22.28
C GLY A 306 12.23 25.37 -23.43
N ILE A 307 11.18 24.55 -23.54
CA ILE A 307 10.11 24.74 -24.54
C ILE A 307 9.39 26.08 -24.32
N TYR A 308 9.05 26.42 -23.07
CA TYR A 308 8.41 27.69 -22.76
C TYR A 308 9.30 28.90 -23.13
N VAL A 309 10.60 28.82 -22.83
CA VAL A 309 11.57 29.85 -23.24
C VAL A 309 11.63 29.96 -24.76
N LEU A 310 11.67 28.84 -25.48
CA LEU A 310 11.71 28.83 -26.95
C LEU A 310 10.45 29.41 -27.57
N VAL A 311 9.27 29.08 -27.04
CA VAL A 311 7.99 29.66 -27.47
C VAL A 311 7.95 31.16 -27.21
N ALA A 312 8.43 31.61 -26.04
CA ALA A 312 8.50 33.03 -25.71
C ALA A 312 9.44 33.79 -26.67
N LEU A 313 10.59 33.22 -27.00
CA LEU A 313 11.51 33.78 -28.01
C LEU A 313 10.88 33.83 -29.40
N ALA A 314 10.20 32.76 -29.83
CA ALA A 314 9.52 32.71 -31.12
C ALA A 314 8.41 33.78 -31.21
N LEU A 315 7.60 33.93 -30.15
CA LEU A 315 6.60 35.00 -30.07
C LEU A 315 7.23 36.39 -30.10
N GLY A 316 8.39 36.57 -29.46
CA GLY A 316 9.16 37.81 -29.54
C GLY A 316 9.61 38.14 -30.96
N VAL A 317 10.12 37.15 -31.70
CA VAL A 317 10.53 37.31 -33.11
C VAL A 317 9.33 37.67 -33.99
N VAL A 318 8.22 36.95 -33.87
CA VAL A 318 6.99 37.23 -34.62
C VAL A 318 6.44 38.63 -34.28
N GLY A 319 6.45 39.01 -33.01
CA GLY A 319 6.07 40.35 -32.55
C GLY A 319 6.94 41.45 -33.15
N SER A 320 8.25 41.19 -33.27
CA SER A 320 9.20 42.15 -33.83
C SER A 320 9.00 42.31 -35.34
N LEU A 321 8.83 41.20 -36.07
CA LEU A 321 8.55 41.20 -37.51
C LEU A 321 7.23 41.89 -37.84
N THR A 322 6.19 41.62 -37.06
CA THR A 322 4.88 42.28 -37.23
C THR A 322 4.96 43.77 -36.94
N ALA A 323 5.65 44.19 -35.88
CA ALA A 323 5.89 45.61 -35.60
C ALA A 323 6.64 46.29 -36.74
N SER A 324 7.70 45.67 -37.28
CA SER A 324 8.43 46.20 -38.43
C SER A 324 7.56 46.30 -39.68
N ALA A 325 6.71 45.30 -39.96
CA ALA A 325 5.79 45.32 -41.10
C ALA A 325 4.73 46.44 -40.97
N VAL A 326 4.17 46.62 -39.77
CA VAL A 326 3.22 47.71 -39.49
C VAL A 326 3.91 49.07 -39.63
N GLN A 327 5.12 49.23 -39.09
CA GLN A 327 5.88 50.46 -39.22
C GLN A 327 6.21 50.79 -40.68
N TRP A 328 6.57 49.79 -41.50
CA TRP A 328 6.78 49.97 -42.92
C TRP A 328 5.50 50.40 -43.64
N TRP A 329 4.36 49.81 -43.31
CA TRP A 329 3.07 50.14 -43.92
C TRP A 329 2.60 51.56 -43.55
N VAL A 330 2.70 51.94 -42.27
CA VAL A 330 2.35 53.29 -41.79
C VAL A 330 3.35 54.34 -42.31
N GLY A 331 4.64 54.01 -42.33
CA GLY A 331 5.68 54.91 -42.87
C GLY A 331 5.56 55.11 -44.38
N GLY A 332 5.15 54.09 -45.13
CA GLY A 332 4.87 54.19 -46.56
C GLY A 332 3.59 54.97 -46.89
N ALA A 333 2.58 54.95 -46.00
CA ALA A 333 1.34 55.72 -46.16
C ALA A 333 1.48 57.21 -45.80
N GLY A 334 2.55 57.61 -45.09
CA GLY A 334 2.85 59.02 -44.77
C GLY A 334 3.78 59.71 -45.78
N GLY A 335 4.17 59.02 -46.85
CA GLY A 335 5.13 59.47 -47.86
C GLY A 335 4.56 59.68 -49.26
N SER A 336 3.27 59.99 -49.38
CA SER A 336 2.61 60.39 -50.64
C SER A 336 2.07 61.80 -50.58
#